data_AF-A0A9W6T7I3-F1
#
_entry.id   AF-A0A9W6T7I3-F1
#
_cell.length_a   1.000
_cell.length_b   1.000
_cell.length_c   1.000
_cell.angle_alpha   90.00
_cell.angle_beta   90.00
_cell.angle_gamma   90.00
#
_symmetry.space_group_name_H-M   'P 1'
#
loop_
_entity.id
_entity.type
_entity.pdbx_description
1 polymer ?
#
loop_
_entity_poly.entity_id
_entity_poly.type
_entity_poly.pdbx_seq_one_letter_code
_entity_poly.pdbx_strand_id
1 'polypeptide(L)'
;MNFKVAIEGPYGHKTHLENCDKVILLAGGNGITGPYYHSLYLLNALKKNNVSNGLNSTNFLKEINFIWIIRNLDTLRWFYPELKRLQELDTNNNIKKIIYITKNYFHDYNSTGSSSTLVTSTTPLLSPNSATELSSTTTTTTTKNYKSIEGNADLIHGASSNTKVIPLAREIMKEFENSFEFRKGRPDFEKLIKCTAVDEETPNCSTGIVSCGPNIMCDSIRNTIATLLMHDKEIGNNRIDLYEELQVW
;
A
#
# COMPACT_ATOMS: atom_id res chain seq x y z
N MET A 1 -5.22 -4.00 34.72
CA MET A 1 -5.40 -5.41 34.33
C MET A 1 -4.21 -5.77 33.45
N ASN A 2 -3.32 -6.65 33.90
CA ASN A 2 -2.12 -7.01 33.15
C ASN A 2 -2.37 -8.33 32.43
N PHE A 3 -2.35 -8.31 31.10
CA PHE A 3 -2.44 -9.51 30.28
C PHE A 3 -1.04 -9.99 29.90
N LYS A 4 -0.80 -11.29 30.06
CA LYS A 4 0.41 -11.93 29.54
C LYS A 4 0.13 -12.37 28.12
N VAL A 5 0.96 -11.95 27.18
CA VAL A 5 0.87 -12.34 25.77
C VAL A 5 2.15 -13.11 25.42
N ALA A 6 1.99 -14.29 24.82
CA ALA A 6 3.09 -15.00 24.20
C ALA A 6 3.25 -14.51 22.76
N ILE A 7 4.47 -14.25 22.33
CA ILE A 7 4.79 -13.77 20.99
C ILE A 7 5.65 -14.84 20.33
N GLU A 8 5.23 -15.32 19.17
CA GLU A 8 5.99 -16.29 18.36
C GLU A 8 6.05 -15.80 16.91
N GLY A 9 7.23 -15.91 16.30
CA GLY A 9 7.60 -15.31 15.03
C GLY A 9 8.98 -14.63 15.09
N PRO A 10 9.45 -14.03 13.98
CA PRO A 10 8.77 -13.86 12.69
C PRO A 10 8.73 -15.14 11.83
N TYR A 11 7.68 -15.28 11.01
CA TYR A 11 7.49 -16.42 10.10
C TYR A 11 7.85 -16.13 8.63
N GLY A 12 8.18 -14.88 8.31
CA GLY A 12 8.59 -14.48 6.96
C GLY A 12 10.07 -14.75 6.71
N HIS A 13 10.45 -14.87 5.43
CA HIS A 13 11.85 -14.93 5.03
C HIS A 13 12.44 -13.52 4.88
N LYS A 14 13.72 -13.35 5.22
CA LYS A 14 14.43 -12.09 5.02
C LYS A 14 14.95 -12.04 3.59
N THR A 15 14.45 -11.10 2.81
CA THR A 15 15.01 -10.74 1.51
C THR A 15 16.15 -9.74 1.69
N HIS A 16 17.33 -10.02 1.12
CA HIS A 16 18.52 -9.17 1.21
C HIS A 16 18.51 -7.99 0.23
N LEU A 17 17.47 -7.17 0.29
CA LEU A 17 17.27 -6.01 -0.58
C LEU A 17 18.35 -4.94 -0.39
N GLU A 18 19.05 -4.91 0.75
CA GLU A 18 20.18 -4.01 1.00
C GLU A 18 21.37 -4.23 0.06
N ASN A 19 21.44 -5.38 -0.60
CA ASN A 19 22.50 -5.75 -1.54
C ASN A 19 22.16 -5.42 -3.00
N CYS A 20 20.96 -4.92 -3.28
CA CYS A 20 20.57 -4.44 -4.60
C CYS A 20 21.02 -3.00 -4.80
N ASP A 21 21.33 -2.62 -6.05
CA ASP A 21 21.55 -1.22 -6.40
C ASP A 21 20.26 -0.41 -6.24
N LYS A 22 19.13 -1.01 -6.65
CA LYS A 22 17.83 -0.36 -6.66
C LYS A 22 16.75 -1.28 -6.13
N VAL A 23 15.76 -0.71 -5.47
CA VAL A 23 14.63 -1.47 -4.92
C VAL A 23 13.30 -0.83 -5.30
N ILE A 24 12.34 -1.67 -5.70
CA ILE A 24 10.94 -1.28 -5.90
C ILE A 24 10.05 -2.09 -4.95
N LEU A 25 9.31 -1.39 -4.09
CA LEU A 25 8.40 -1.95 -3.11
C LEU A 25 6.96 -1.69 -3.58
N LEU A 26 6.34 -2.68 -4.22
CA LEU A 26 5.02 -2.62 -4.82
C LEU A 26 3.96 -3.21 -3.89
N ALA A 27 3.05 -2.37 -3.43
CA ALA A 27 1.94 -2.77 -2.59
C ALA A 27 0.59 -2.50 -3.24
N GLY A 28 -0.35 -3.44 -3.12
CA GLY A 28 -1.73 -3.29 -3.55
C GLY A 28 -2.70 -3.41 -2.39
N GLY A 29 -3.55 -2.40 -2.16
CA GLY A 29 -4.57 -2.43 -1.12
C GLY A 29 -3.99 -2.72 0.28
N ASN A 30 -4.46 -3.78 0.93
CA ASN A 30 -3.99 -4.18 2.27
C ASN A 30 -2.60 -4.82 2.27
N GLY A 31 -2.05 -5.17 1.10
CA GLY A 31 -0.71 -5.76 0.97
C GLY A 31 0.44 -4.78 1.23
N ILE A 32 0.20 -3.66 1.90
CA ILE A 32 1.19 -2.60 2.17
C ILE A 32 2.13 -2.94 3.33
N THR A 33 1.71 -3.81 4.24
CA THR A 33 2.41 -4.12 5.49
C THR A 33 3.85 -4.58 5.29
N GLY A 34 4.08 -5.59 4.43
CA GLY A 34 5.42 -6.09 4.09
C GLY A 34 6.29 -5.04 3.39
N PRO A 35 5.85 -4.49 2.24
CA PRO A 35 6.54 -3.41 1.55
C PRO A 35 6.85 -2.18 2.44
N TYR A 36 5.94 -1.79 3.34
CA TYR A 36 6.20 -0.73 4.32
C TYR A 36 7.33 -1.08 5.30
N TYR A 37 7.33 -2.30 5.82
CA TYR A 37 8.38 -2.77 6.72
C TYR A 37 9.74 -2.78 6.02
N HIS A 38 9.80 -3.21 4.76
CA HIS A 38 11.01 -3.13 3.94
C HIS A 38 11.51 -1.70 3.77
N SER A 39 10.62 -0.72 3.56
CA SER A 39 11.00 0.69 3.51
C SER A 39 11.74 1.14 4.77
N LEU A 40 11.22 0.80 5.95
CA LEU A 40 11.86 1.14 7.23
C LEU A 40 13.20 0.42 7.41
N TYR A 41 13.26 -0.86 7.03
CA TYR A 41 14.46 -1.66 7.10
C TYR A 41 15.59 -1.08 6.21
N LEU A 42 15.27 -0.76 4.96
CA LEU A 42 16.22 -0.19 4.00
C LEU A 42 16.69 1.21 4.41
N LEU A 43 15.79 2.05 4.92
CA LEU A 43 16.15 3.35 5.48
C LEU A 43 17.17 3.24 6.63
N ASN A 44 17.01 2.23 7.48
CA ASN A 44 17.96 1.96 8.56
C ASN A 44 19.29 1.41 8.02
N ALA A 45 19.27 0.59 6.97
CA ALA A 45 20.49 0.11 6.31
C ALA A 45 21.31 1.28 5.75
N LEU A 46 20.66 2.23 5.05
CA LEU A 46 21.31 3.45 4.56
C LEU A 46 21.94 4.27 5.69
N LYS A 47 21.22 4.47 6.81
CA LYS A 47 21.73 5.21 7.97
C LYS A 47 22.95 4.54 8.61
N LYS A 48 22.95 3.22 8.75
CA LYS A 48 24.09 2.47 9.29
C LYS A 48 25.33 2.64 8.41
N ASN A 49 25.16 2.51 7.09
CA ASN A 49 26.26 2.63 6.13
C ASN A 49 26.91 4.03 6.17
N ASN A 50 26.11 5.08 6.38
CA ASN A 50 26.63 6.45 6.51
C ASN A 50 27.44 6.69 7.80
N VAL A 51 27.10 5.97 8.89
CA VAL A 51 27.80 6.08 10.19
C VAL A 51 29.10 5.28 10.20
N SER A 52 29.15 4.15 9.50
CA SER A 52 30.29 3.23 9.47
C SER A 52 31.38 3.59 8.44
N ASN A 53 31.47 4.84 7.99
CA ASN A 53 32.43 5.32 6.99
C ASN A 53 33.90 5.36 7.49
N GLY A 54 34.42 4.20 7.89
CA GLY A 54 35.83 3.85 7.90
C GLY A 54 36.16 3.01 6.65
N LEU A 55 36.75 3.67 5.65
CA LEU A 55 37.53 3.20 4.51
C LEU A 55 36.99 2.08 3.56
N ASN A 56 36.02 1.24 3.90
CA ASN A 56 35.59 0.10 3.04
C ASN A 56 34.05 -0.14 2.97
N SER A 57 33.22 0.89 3.11
CA SER A 57 31.76 0.74 3.01
C SER A 57 31.28 0.81 1.56
N THR A 58 31.03 -0.34 0.92
CA THR A 58 30.37 -0.39 -0.39
C THR A 58 28.85 -0.35 -0.19
N ASN A 59 28.26 0.84 -0.16
CA ASN A 59 26.80 0.96 -0.17
C ASN A 59 26.28 0.71 -1.59
N PHE A 60 25.78 -0.50 -1.84
CA PHE A 60 25.19 -0.85 -3.14
C PHE A 60 23.88 -0.08 -3.37
N LEU A 61 23.08 0.08 -2.32
CA LEU A 61 21.74 0.66 -2.40
C LEU A 61 21.76 2.17 -2.71
N LYS A 62 21.33 2.51 -3.92
CA LYS A 62 21.28 3.87 -4.47
C LYS A 62 19.87 4.42 -4.57
N GLU A 63 18.88 3.57 -4.83
CA GLU A 63 17.50 4.01 -5.10
C GLU A 63 16.47 3.11 -4.41
N ILE A 64 15.49 3.71 -3.72
CA ILE A 64 14.35 3.00 -3.11
C ILE A 64 13.05 3.64 -3.58
N ASN A 65 12.20 2.87 -4.23
CA ASN A 65 10.86 3.27 -4.68
C ASN A 65 9.79 2.56 -3.85
N PHE A 66 9.09 3.30 -2.99
CA PHE A 66 7.91 2.84 -2.26
C PHE A 66 6.65 3.22 -3.03
N ILE A 67 5.87 2.22 -3.46
CA ILE A 67 4.72 2.41 -4.35
C ILE A 67 3.51 1.69 -3.79
N TRP A 68 2.50 2.47 -3.41
CA TRP A 68 1.24 1.93 -2.89
C TRP A 68 0.06 2.20 -3.82
N ILE A 69 -0.60 1.14 -4.27
CA ILE A 69 -1.73 1.21 -5.19
C ILE A 69 -3.01 0.94 -4.41
N ILE A 70 -3.84 1.96 -4.25
CA ILE A 70 -5.10 1.91 -3.52
C ILE A 70 -6.28 2.16 -4.45
N ARG A 71 -7.44 1.61 -4.07
CA ARG A 71 -8.70 1.90 -4.76
C ARG A 71 -9.24 3.26 -4.34
N ASN A 72 -9.31 3.46 -3.03
CA ASN A 72 -10.00 4.57 -2.40
C ASN A 72 -9.02 5.37 -1.54
N LEU A 73 -9.14 6.70 -1.48
CA LEU A 73 -8.39 7.57 -0.58
C LEU A 73 -8.68 7.29 0.89
N ASP A 74 -9.88 6.83 1.21
CA ASP A 74 -10.21 6.43 2.57
C ASP A 74 -9.32 5.29 3.08
N THR A 75 -8.69 4.53 2.18
CA THR A 75 -7.65 3.55 2.53
C THR A 75 -6.43 4.21 3.22
N LEU A 76 -6.17 5.50 3.02
CA LEU A 76 -5.09 6.20 3.76
C LEU A 76 -5.34 6.24 5.27
N ARG A 77 -6.61 6.23 5.70
CA ARG A 77 -6.98 6.47 7.10
C ARG A 77 -6.50 5.37 8.04
N TRP A 78 -6.61 4.10 7.63
CA TRP A 78 -6.23 2.98 8.48
C TRP A 78 -4.71 2.84 8.62
N PHE A 79 -3.95 3.35 7.66
CA PHE A 79 -2.48 3.28 7.62
C PHE A 79 -1.80 4.63 7.90
N TYR A 80 -2.57 5.61 8.35
CA TYR A 80 -2.10 6.97 8.59
C TYR A 80 -0.91 7.02 9.57
N PRO A 81 -0.95 6.37 10.75
CA PRO A 81 0.17 6.39 11.69
C PRO A 81 1.48 5.89 11.08
N GLU A 82 1.40 4.86 10.24
CA GLU A 82 2.52 4.24 9.57
C GLU A 82 3.12 5.17 8.50
N LEU A 83 2.27 5.78 7.67
CA LEU A 83 2.71 6.79 6.70
C LEU A 83 3.37 7.98 7.39
N LYS A 84 2.79 8.45 8.50
CA LYS A 84 3.34 9.55 9.28
C LYS A 84 4.71 9.20 9.84
N ARG A 85 4.84 8.00 10.41
CA ARG A 85 6.12 7.47 10.89
C ARG A 85 7.16 7.38 9.78
N LEU A 86 6.80 6.95 8.57
CA LEU A 86 7.73 6.90 7.44
C LEU A 86 8.19 8.30 7.03
N GLN A 87 7.27 9.27 6.98
CA GLN A 87 7.58 10.69 6.72
C GLN A 87 8.58 11.23 7.76
N GLU A 88 8.33 10.99 9.04
CA GLU A 88 9.17 11.46 10.15
C GLU A 88 10.56 10.81 10.17
N LEU A 89 10.66 9.54 9.79
CA LEU A 89 11.93 8.82 9.79
C LEU A 89 12.79 9.12 8.55
N ASP A 90 12.17 9.39 7.41
CA ASP A 90 12.84 9.67 6.13
C ASP A 90 13.00 11.18 5.87
N THR A 91 13.68 11.87 6.78
CA THR A 91 13.87 13.33 6.76
C THR A 91 14.61 13.84 5.52
N ASN A 92 15.47 13.00 4.92
CA ASN A 92 16.27 13.37 3.75
C ASN A 92 15.65 12.89 2.43
N ASN A 93 14.41 12.36 2.49
CA ASN A 93 13.69 11.85 1.34
C ASN A 93 14.48 10.81 0.53
N ASN A 94 15.14 9.89 1.22
CA ASN A 94 15.93 8.80 0.61
C ASN A 94 15.03 7.80 -0.13
N ILE A 95 13.74 7.75 0.24
CA ILE A 95 12.75 6.88 -0.38
C ILE A 95 11.83 7.74 -1.24
N LYS A 96 11.76 7.40 -2.53
CA LYS A 96 10.73 7.94 -3.43
C LYS A 96 9.40 7.27 -3.09
N LYS A 97 8.44 8.06 -2.59
CA LYS A 97 7.16 7.55 -2.08
C LYS A 97 6.03 7.97 -3.02
N ILE A 98 5.34 7.00 -3.63
CA ILE A 98 4.27 7.26 -4.61
C ILE A 98 3.02 6.47 -4.22
N ILE A 99 1.86 7.13 -4.24
CA ILE A 99 0.55 6.52 -3.99
C ILE A 99 -0.32 6.66 -5.24
N TYR A 100 -0.70 5.52 -5.83
CA TYR A 100 -1.61 5.46 -6.97
C TYR A 100 -3.05 5.24 -6.51
N ILE A 101 -3.98 6.05 -7.00
CA ILE A 101 -5.40 5.99 -6.66
C ILE A 101 -6.19 5.57 -7.90
N THR A 102 -6.71 4.34 -7.87
CA THR A 102 -7.28 3.70 -9.06
C THR A 102 -8.77 3.98 -9.27
N LYS A 103 -9.53 4.35 -8.24
CA LYS A 103 -10.92 4.79 -8.38
C LYS A 103 -10.95 6.31 -8.57
N ASN A 104 -11.77 6.79 -9.51
CA ASN A 104 -11.98 8.22 -9.74
C ASN A 104 -12.63 8.88 -8.50
N TYR A 105 -11.85 9.64 -7.73
CA TYR A 105 -12.39 10.62 -6.75
C TYR A 105 -12.88 11.92 -7.40
N PHE A 106 -12.45 12.19 -8.63
CA PHE A 106 -12.60 13.50 -9.26
C PHE A 106 -14.02 13.82 -9.75
N HIS A 107 -15.00 12.92 -9.59
CA HIS A 107 -16.40 13.23 -9.91
C HIS A 107 -17.14 13.94 -8.76
N ASP A 108 -16.68 13.76 -7.51
CA ASP A 108 -17.29 14.39 -6.33
C ASP A 108 -16.62 15.73 -5.97
N TYR A 109 -15.55 16.10 -6.68
CA TYR A 109 -14.83 17.37 -6.49
C TYR A 109 -15.56 18.57 -7.12
N ASN A 110 -16.34 18.35 -8.19
CA ASN A 110 -17.05 19.41 -8.92
C ASN A 110 -18.56 19.45 -8.63
N SER A 111 -19.11 18.54 -7.81
CA SER A 111 -20.56 18.46 -7.55
C SER A 111 -21.02 19.20 -6.29
N THR A 112 -20.15 19.97 -5.63
CA THR A 112 -20.58 20.94 -4.60
C THR A 112 -21.21 22.16 -5.26
N GLY A 113 -22.46 22.01 -5.69
CA GLY A 113 -23.20 23.11 -6.31
C GLY A 113 -24.55 22.74 -6.90
N SER A 114 -25.30 21.79 -6.32
CA SER A 114 -26.75 21.67 -6.60
C SER A 114 -27.44 20.89 -5.49
N SER A 115 -28.37 21.58 -4.83
CA SER A 115 -29.26 21.08 -3.79
C SER A 115 -29.94 19.77 -4.18
N SER A 116 -29.87 18.77 -3.30
CA SER A 116 -30.62 17.52 -3.42
C SER A 116 -32.13 17.81 -3.43
N THR A 117 -32.78 17.63 -4.58
CA THR A 117 -34.22 17.37 -4.63
C THR A 117 -34.40 15.86 -4.61
N LEU A 118 -35.01 15.36 -3.54
CA LEU A 118 -35.39 13.96 -3.38
C LEU A 118 -36.42 13.58 -4.44
N VAL A 119 -36.07 12.66 -5.33
CA VAL A 119 -37.01 12.00 -6.24
C VAL A 119 -37.15 10.54 -5.80
N THR A 120 -38.22 10.26 -5.08
CA THR A 120 -38.60 8.92 -4.64
C THR A 120 -38.98 8.08 -5.87
N SER A 121 -38.20 7.03 -6.15
CA SER A 121 -38.50 6.06 -7.20
C SER A 121 -38.88 4.73 -6.54
N THR A 122 -40.17 4.44 -6.49
CA THR A 122 -40.72 3.14 -6.10
C THR A 122 -40.48 2.11 -7.21
N THR A 123 -39.94 0.94 -6.87
CA THR A 123 -40.00 -0.25 -7.74
C THR A 123 -40.48 -1.48 -6.95
N PRO A 124 -41.21 -2.42 -7.59
CA PRO A 124 -41.99 -3.45 -6.91
C PRO A 124 -41.26 -4.80 -6.77
N LEU A 125 -41.73 -5.60 -5.81
CA LEU A 125 -41.29 -6.96 -5.46
C LEU A 125 -41.39 -7.96 -6.63
N LEU A 126 -40.40 -8.85 -6.74
CA LEU A 126 -40.56 -10.22 -7.23
C LEU A 126 -39.83 -11.22 -6.33
N SER A 127 -40.53 -12.32 -6.06
CA SER A 127 -40.22 -13.48 -5.22
C SER A 127 -39.18 -14.43 -5.82
N PRO A 128 -38.64 -15.36 -5.02
CA PRO A 128 -38.62 -16.76 -5.48
C PRO A 128 -39.01 -17.80 -4.41
N ASN A 129 -39.69 -18.85 -4.89
CA ASN A 129 -40.05 -20.08 -4.16
C ASN A 129 -38.88 -21.08 -4.06
N SER A 130 -38.82 -21.79 -2.91
CA SER A 130 -38.63 -23.23 -2.62
C SER A 130 -37.68 -24.09 -3.50
N ALA A 131 -36.88 -25.05 -3.04
CA ALA A 131 -36.71 -25.87 -1.81
C ALA A 131 -35.23 -26.38 -1.81
N THR A 132 -34.58 -26.98 -0.80
CA THR A 132 -34.95 -28.10 0.09
C THR A 132 -33.85 -28.25 1.17
N GLU A 133 -34.25 -28.73 2.34
CA GLU A 133 -33.48 -28.89 3.59
C GLU A 133 -32.53 -30.11 3.64
N LEU A 134 -31.44 -30.03 4.44
CA LEU A 134 -31.03 -31.10 5.37
C LEU A 134 -30.10 -30.58 6.49
N SER A 135 -30.36 -31.05 7.71
CA SER A 135 -29.97 -30.50 9.02
C SER A 135 -28.58 -30.89 9.57
N SER A 136 -27.97 -30.02 10.39
CA SER A 136 -27.32 -30.39 11.66
C SER A 136 -26.98 -29.19 12.58
N THR A 137 -27.75 -29.09 13.66
CA THR A 137 -27.39 -28.79 15.07
C THR A 137 -26.44 -27.62 15.43
N THR A 138 -27.08 -26.53 15.83
CA THR A 138 -26.81 -25.58 16.94
C THR A 138 -25.41 -25.51 17.57
N THR A 139 -24.72 -24.37 17.36
CA THR A 139 -23.88 -23.75 18.40
C THR A 139 -24.01 -22.23 18.30
N THR A 140 -24.46 -21.62 19.40
CA THR A 140 -24.73 -20.18 19.54
C THR A 140 -23.44 -19.37 19.45
N THR A 141 -23.29 -18.58 18.38
CA THR A 141 -22.22 -17.56 18.29
C THR A 141 -22.84 -16.21 17.98
N THR A 142 -22.76 -15.32 18.97
CA THR A 142 -23.22 -13.93 18.92
C THR A 142 -22.42 -13.14 17.88
N THR A 143 -22.99 -12.99 16.67
CA THR A 143 -22.49 -12.12 15.61
C THR A 143 -22.74 -10.65 15.98
N LYS A 144 -21.66 -9.89 16.19
CA LYS A 144 -21.71 -8.43 16.27
C LYS A 144 -21.95 -7.87 14.86
N ASN A 145 -23.21 -7.55 14.59
CA ASN A 145 -23.64 -6.74 13.45
C ASN A 145 -23.05 -5.32 13.58
N TYR A 146 -22.14 -4.93 12.68
CA TYR A 146 -21.84 -3.51 12.46
C TYR A 146 -22.97 -2.93 11.61
N LYS A 147 -23.93 -2.27 12.27
CA LYS A 147 -24.89 -1.40 11.61
C LYS A 147 -24.14 -0.20 11.04
N SER A 148 -24.21 -0.05 9.72
CA SER A 148 -23.98 1.21 9.02
C SER A 148 -24.91 2.28 9.58
N ILE A 149 -24.33 3.27 10.26
CA ILE A 149 -25.04 4.48 10.65
C ILE A 149 -24.86 5.47 9.50
N GLU A 150 -25.87 5.53 8.63
CA GLU A 150 -26.20 6.73 7.88
C GLU A 150 -26.92 7.68 8.84
N GLY A 151 -26.40 8.89 9.03
CA GLY A 151 -27.06 9.91 9.85
C GLY A 151 -26.16 11.10 10.20
N ASN A 152 -26.48 12.24 9.59
CA ASN A 152 -26.06 13.63 9.85
C ASN A 152 -25.08 13.91 10.99
N ALA A 153 -23.93 14.49 10.63
CA ALA A 153 -23.01 15.14 11.55
C ALA A 153 -23.53 16.54 11.93
N ASP A 154 -24.47 16.59 12.87
CA ASP A 154 -24.69 17.77 13.70
C ASP A 154 -24.11 17.52 15.10
N LEU A 155 -23.33 18.50 15.52
CA LEU A 155 -22.57 18.67 16.76
C LEU A 155 -23.09 17.89 17.99
N ILE A 156 -22.26 17.00 18.54
CA ILE A 156 -22.39 16.55 19.94
C ILE A 156 -21.28 17.17 20.77
N HIS A 157 -21.69 18.10 21.63
CA HIS A 157 -20.89 18.69 22.70
C HIS A 157 -20.98 17.76 23.91
N GLY A 158 -19.89 17.08 24.28
CA GLY A 158 -19.85 16.34 25.55
C GLY A 158 -18.75 15.28 25.68
N ALA A 159 -17.87 15.52 26.65
CA ALA A 159 -17.01 14.57 27.37
C ALA A 159 -15.67 14.09 26.74
N SER A 160 -14.64 14.29 27.56
CA SER A 160 -13.23 13.94 27.42
C SER A 160 -12.97 12.42 27.34
N SER A 161 -12.17 11.97 26.37
CA SER A 161 -11.02 11.07 26.55
C SER A 161 -10.40 10.68 25.20
N ASN A 162 -9.28 11.34 24.84
CA ASN A 162 -8.19 10.89 23.96
C ASN A 162 -8.48 9.96 22.75
N THR A 163 -9.61 10.13 22.07
CA THR A 163 -9.79 9.50 20.76
C THR A 163 -9.01 10.34 19.77
N LYS A 164 -7.85 9.86 19.31
CA LYS A 164 -7.13 10.48 18.19
C LYS A 164 -8.11 10.52 17.01
N VAL A 165 -8.64 11.69 16.70
CA VAL A 165 -9.51 11.89 15.54
C VAL A 165 -8.67 11.58 14.31
N ILE A 166 -8.98 10.48 13.63
CA ILE A 166 -8.30 10.13 12.38
C ILE A 166 -8.75 11.17 11.34
N PRO A 167 -7.85 11.96 10.72
CA PRO A 167 -8.24 13.00 9.78
C PRO A 167 -9.02 12.44 8.60
N LEU A 168 -9.75 13.32 7.90
CA LEU A 168 -10.41 12.93 6.65
C LEU A 168 -9.33 12.56 5.61
N ALA A 169 -9.64 11.62 4.72
CA ALA A 169 -8.69 11.17 3.70
C ALA A 169 -8.08 12.31 2.84
N ARG A 170 -8.85 13.38 2.60
CA ARG A 170 -8.39 14.58 1.89
C ARG A 170 -7.36 15.39 2.70
N GLU A 171 -7.55 15.47 4.01
CA GLU A 171 -6.62 16.16 4.91
C GLU A 171 -5.30 15.38 4.99
N ILE A 172 -5.40 14.04 5.07
CA ILE A 172 -4.23 13.15 5.04
C ILE A 172 -3.43 13.32 3.75
N MET A 173 -4.11 13.33 2.59
CA MET A 173 -3.43 13.56 1.30
C MET A 173 -2.70 14.90 1.30
N LYS A 174 -3.38 15.98 1.72
CA LYS A 174 -2.80 17.32 1.76
C LYS A 174 -1.61 17.41 2.71
N GLU A 175 -1.70 16.79 3.88
CA GLU A 175 -0.59 16.73 4.84
C GLU A 175 0.66 16.05 4.24
N PHE A 176 0.44 15.01 3.43
CA PHE A 176 1.53 14.22 2.87
C PHE A 176 2.06 14.73 1.52
N GLU A 177 1.47 15.76 0.91
CA GLU A 177 1.76 16.21 -0.47
C GLU A 177 3.24 16.56 -0.73
N ASN A 178 3.96 17.03 0.29
CA ASN A 178 5.38 17.37 0.19
C ASN A 178 6.33 16.17 0.36
N SER A 179 5.80 15.01 0.74
CA SER A 179 6.58 13.80 1.04
C SER A 179 6.13 12.56 0.26
N PHE A 180 4.88 12.53 -0.20
CA PHE A 180 4.32 11.47 -1.02
C PHE A 180 3.76 12.07 -2.30
N GLU A 181 4.14 11.50 -3.42
CA GLU A 181 3.55 11.83 -4.70
C GLU A 181 2.23 11.07 -4.88
N PHE A 182 1.13 11.77 -5.13
CA PHE A 182 -0.17 11.15 -5.40
C PHE A 182 -0.45 11.13 -6.90
N ARG A 183 -0.69 9.94 -7.46
CA ARG A 183 -0.98 9.73 -8.88
C ARG A 183 -2.36 9.12 -9.06
N LYS A 184 -3.03 9.50 -10.14
CA LYS A 184 -4.31 8.92 -10.55
C LYS A 184 -4.09 7.71 -11.46
N GLY A 185 -4.94 6.70 -11.33
CA GLY A 185 -4.95 5.52 -12.20
C GLY A 185 -4.06 4.40 -11.69
N ARG A 186 -3.77 3.43 -12.58
CA ARG A 186 -2.86 2.32 -12.31
C ARG A 186 -1.46 2.70 -12.81
N PRO A 187 -0.38 2.26 -12.14
CA PRO A 187 0.95 2.40 -12.69
C PRO A 187 1.07 1.59 -13.99
N ASP A 188 1.82 2.16 -14.93
CA ASP A 188 2.39 1.41 -16.03
C ASP A 188 3.61 0.65 -15.47
N PHE A 189 3.44 -0.65 -15.22
CA PHE A 189 4.50 -1.45 -14.61
C PHE A 189 5.72 -1.60 -15.52
N GLU A 190 5.52 -1.62 -16.85
CA GLU A 190 6.62 -1.77 -17.80
C GLU A 190 7.51 -0.54 -17.72
N LYS A 191 6.91 0.64 -17.90
CA LYS A 191 7.63 1.90 -17.80
C LYS A 191 8.27 2.07 -16.41
N LEU A 192 7.52 1.76 -15.36
CA LEU A 192 8.01 1.89 -13.99
C LEU A 192 9.26 1.03 -13.73
N ILE A 193 9.18 -0.26 -14.03
CA ILE A 193 10.27 -1.20 -13.77
C ILE A 193 11.46 -0.89 -14.65
N LYS A 194 11.22 -0.62 -15.94
CA LYS A 194 12.28 -0.30 -16.90
C LYS A 194 13.02 0.99 -16.54
N CYS A 195 12.31 2.08 -16.22
CA CYS A 195 12.95 3.33 -15.83
C CYS A 195 13.77 3.23 -14.54
N THR A 196 13.47 2.28 -13.65
CA THR A 196 14.30 2.03 -12.47
C THR A 196 15.47 1.12 -12.82
N ALA A 197 15.22 -0.01 -13.48
CA ALA A 197 16.23 -1.04 -13.72
C ALA A 197 17.27 -0.68 -14.79
N VAL A 198 16.91 0.19 -15.74
CA VAL A 198 17.80 0.69 -16.78
C VAL A 198 18.26 2.09 -16.41
N ASP A 199 19.55 2.22 -16.15
CA ASP A 199 20.19 3.47 -15.75
C ASP A 199 21.59 3.54 -16.36
N GLU A 200 21.84 4.56 -17.18
CA GLU A 200 23.13 4.77 -17.83
C GLU A 200 24.26 5.01 -16.82
N GLU A 201 23.94 5.56 -15.64
CA GLU A 201 24.93 5.82 -14.58
C GLU A 201 25.27 4.53 -13.79
N THR A 202 24.41 3.52 -13.85
CA THR A 202 24.60 2.24 -13.15
C THR A 202 24.48 1.05 -14.11
N PRO A 203 25.50 0.80 -14.96
CA PRO A 203 25.50 -0.37 -15.83
C PRO A 203 25.59 -1.67 -15.02
N ASN A 204 24.91 -2.72 -15.49
CA ASN A 204 24.78 -4.01 -14.80
C ASN A 204 24.11 -3.88 -13.42
N CYS A 205 23.14 -2.97 -13.31
CA CYS A 205 22.37 -2.69 -12.10
C CYS A 205 21.63 -3.94 -11.62
N SER A 206 21.65 -4.16 -10.31
CA SER A 206 20.80 -5.14 -9.63
C SER A 206 19.55 -4.47 -9.04
N THR A 207 18.37 -4.87 -9.52
CA THR A 207 17.09 -4.33 -9.04
C THR A 207 16.28 -5.40 -8.33
N GLY A 208 16.01 -5.18 -7.04
CA GLY A 208 15.11 -6.02 -6.25
C GLY A 208 13.69 -5.47 -6.28
N ILE A 209 12.71 -6.30 -6.62
CA ILE A 209 11.30 -5.93 -6.64
C ILE A 209 10.56 -6.77 -5.62
N VAL A 210 9.92 -6.13 -4.64
CA VAL A 210 8.99 -6.79 -3.73
C VAL A 210 7.57 -6.47 -4.18
N SER A 211 6.71 -7.48 -4.30
CA SER A 211 5.29 -7.27 -4.57
C SER A 211 4.40 -7.98 -3.55
N CYS A 212 3.36 -7.28 -3.10
CA CYS A 212 2.30 -7.84 -2.27
C CYS A 212 0.98 -7.12 -2.53
N GLY A 213 -0.05 -7.85 -2.97
CA GLY A 213 -1.35 -7.26 -3.29
C GLY A 213 -2.29 -8.23 -4.00
N PRO A 214 -3.36 -7.73 -4.64
CA PRO A 214 -4.32 -8.58 -5.34
C PRO A 214 -3.65 -9.39 -6.46
N ASN A 215 -4.06 -10.66 -6.64
CA ASN A 215 -3.47 -11.57 -7.62
C ASN A 215 -3.31 -10.94 -9.00
N ILE A 216 -4.34 -10.28 -9.52
CA ILE A 216 -4.29 -9.60 -10.83
C ILE A 216 -3.13 -8.59 -10.97
N MET A 217 -2.76 -7.91 -9.88
CA MET A 217 -1.64 -6.98 -9.84
C MET A 217 -0.31 -7.72 -9.87
N CYS A 218 -0.17 -8.74 -9.02
CA CYS A 218 1.03 -9.57 -8.94
C CYS A 218 1.28 -10.31 -10.27
N ASP A 219 0.22 -10.86 -10.88
CA ASP A 219 0.26 -11.50 -12.19
C ASP A 219 0.72 -10.53 -13.28
N SER A 220 0.24 -9.28 -13.26
CA SER A 220 0.68 -8.24 -14.20
C SER A 220 2.17 -7.94 -14.02
N ILE A 221 2.63 -7.77 -12.77
CA ILE A 221 4.04 -7.52 -12.45
C ILE A 221 4.92 -8.68 -12.94
N ARG A 222 4.53 -9.93 -12.65
CA ARG A 222 5.24 -11.13 -13.11
C ARG A 222 5.35 -11.18 -14.63
N ASN A 223 4.24 -10.94 -15.33
CA ASN A 223 4.22 -10.95 -16.80
C ASN A 223 5.10 -9.84 -17.39
N THR A 224 5.04 -8.63 -16.82
CA THR A 224 5.88 -7.49 -17.25
C THR A 224 7.36 -7.82 -17.05
N ILE A 225 7.77 -8.33 -15.89
CA ILE A 225 9.17 -8.67 -15.62
C ILE A 225 9.66 -9.76 -16.57
N ALA A 226 8.86 -10.82 -16.77
CA ALA A 226 9.20 -11.87 -17.72
C ALA A 226 9.38 -11.34 -19.15
N THR A 227 8.48 -10.46 -19.60
CA THR A 227 8.54 -9.83 -20.92
C THR A 227 9.80 -8.97 -21.07
N LEU A 228 10.09 -8.11 -20.09
CA LEU A 228 11.27 -7.26 -20.08
C LEU A 228 12.55 -8.09 -20.16
N LEU A 229 12.69 -9.12 -19.30
CA LEU A 229 13.87 -9.99 -19.27
C LEU A 229 14.06 -10.81 -20.55
N MET A 230 12.97 -11.20 -21.23
CA MET A 230 13.05 -12.05 -22.44
C MET A 230 13.23 -11.26 -23.73
N HIS A 231 12.69 -10.04 -23.81
CA HIS A 231 12.48 -9.36 -25.09
C HIS A 231 13.02 -7.94 -25.15
N ASP A 232 13.25 -7.28 -24.01
CA ASP A 232 13.69 -5.89 -24.00
C ASP A 232 15.22 -5.80 -23.99
N LYS A 233 15.79 -5.36 -25.12
CA LYS A 233 17.24 -5.25 -25.29
C LYS A 233 17.86 -4.17 -24.41
N GLU A 234 17.09 -3.20 -23.94
CA GLU A 234 17.59 -2.13 -23.07
C GLU A 234 17.84 -2.63 -21.64
N ILE A 235 17.21 -3.74 -21.24
CA ILE A 235 17.55 -4.41 -19.97
C ILE A 235 19.00 -4.90 -19.99
N GLY A 236 19.49 -5.36 -21.14
CA GLY A 236 20.88 -5.77 -21.32
C GLY A 236 21.32 -6.79 -20.27
N ASN A 237 22.37 -6.46 -19.51
CA ASN A 237 22.93 -7.29 -18.45
C ASN A 237 22.40 -6.95 -17.04
N ASN A 238 21.41 -6.05 -16.94
CA ASN A 238 20.83 -5.69 -15.65
C ASN A 238 20.08 -6.89 -15.07
N ARG A 239 20.18 -7.07 -13.75
CA ARG A 239 19.51 -8.17 -13.04
C ARG A 239 18.24 -7.65 -12.37
N ILE A 240 17.14 -8.36 -12.56
CA ILE A 240 15.87 -8.07 -11.87
C ILE A 240 15.46 -9.30 -11.07
N ASP A 241 15.38 -9.15 -9.74
CA ASP A 241 14.94 -10.20 -8.83
C ASP A 241 13.54 -9.86 -8.29
N LEU A 242 12.56 -10.74 -8.48
CA LEU A 242 11.19 -10.57 -7.97
C LEU A 242 10.98 -11.41 -6.70
N TYR A 243 10.46 -10.76 -5.65
CA TYR A 243 10.10 -11.35 -4.37
C TYR A 243 8.62 -11.10 -4.09
N GLU A 244 7.79 -12.12 -4.30
CA GLU A 244 6.36 -12.02 -3.99
C GLU A 244 6.11 -12.41 -2.53
N GLU A 245 5.59 -11.46 -1.75
CA GLU A 245 5.19 -11.72 -0.37
C GLU A 245 3.68 -11.97 -0.34
N LEU A 246 3.29 -13.24 -0.24
CA LEU A 246 1.90 -13.61 0.00
C LEU A 246 1.68 -13.78 1.51
N GLN A 247 1.20 -12.74 2.16
CA GLN A 247 0.77 -12.81 3.55
C GLN A 247 -0.64 -13.42 3.62
N VAL A 248 -0.72 -14.75 3.46
CA VAL A 248 -1.91 -15.55 3.77
C VAL A 248 -1.83 -15.98 5.23
N TRP A 249 -2.70 -15.41 6.05
CA TRP A 249 -2.97 -15.85 7.41
C TRP A 249 -4.47 -15.99 7.61
#